data_AF-A0A7K4FDU3-F1
#
_entry.id   AF-A0A7K4FDU3-F1
#
_cell.length_a   1.000
_cell.length_b   1.000
_cell.length_c   1.000
_cell.angle_alpha   90.00
_cell.angle_beta   90.00
_cell.angle_gamma   90.00
#
_symmetry.space_group_name_H-M   'P 1'
#
loop_
_entity.id
_entity.type
_entity.pdbx_description
1 polymer ?
#
loop_
_entity_poly.entity_id
_entity_poly.type
_entity_poly.pdbx_seq_one_letter_code
_entity_poly.pdbx_strand_id
1 'polypeptide(L)' 'EDVNGEWVFDDQPFFIIINLAVGGNFGGPPNSETVFPQTLLVDYVRVYESY' A
#
# COMPACT_ATOMS: atom_id res chain seq x y z
N GLU A 1 17.51 21.06 -0.70
CA GLU A 1 17.49 21.68 0.63
C GLU A 1 16.87 20.70 1.58
N ASP A 2 17.43 20.53 2.77
CA ASP A 2 16.77 19.76 3.82
C ASP A 2 15.58 20.57 4.32
N VAL A 3 14.40 19.94 4.30
CA VAL A 3 13.17 20.51 4.84
C VAL A 3 13.12 20.29 6.35
N ASN A 4 12.79 21.34 7.11
CA ASN A 4 12.57 21.20 8.55
C ASN A 4 11.33 20.33 8.81
N GLY A 5 11.51 19.21 9.52
CA GLY A 5 10.44 18.29 9.91
C GLY A 5 10.94 17.25 10.91
N GLU A 6 10.03 16.75 11.75
CA GLU A 6 10.29 15.59 12.60
C GLU A 6 10.29 14.33 11.74
N TRP A 7 11.27 13.45 11.98
CA TRP A 7 11.30 12.14 11.37
C TRP A 7 10.38 11.20 12.15
N VAL A 8 9.38 10.60 11.49
CA VAL A 8 8.27 9.87 12.14
C VAL A 8 8.29 8.36 11.86
N PHE A 9 9.42 7.82 11.42
CA PHE A 9 9.53 6.41 10.99
C PHE A 9 10.45 5.56 11.88
N ASP A 10 10.88 6.07 13.04
CA ASP A 10 11.85 5.41 13.94
C ASP A 10 11.37 5.21 15.38
N ASP A 11 10.30 5.87 15.81
CA ASP A 11 9.80 5.85 17.20
C ASP A 11 8.76 4.75 17.47
N GLN A 12 8.33 4.00 16.45
CA GLN A 12 7.30 2.97 16.56
C GLN A 12 7.42 1.86 15.51
N PRO A 13 7.00 0.63 15.83
CA PRO A 13 6.91 -0.46 14.85
C PRO A 13 5.78 -0.20 13.85
N PHE A 14 6.01 -0.58 12.59
CA PHE A 14 5.01 -0.54 11.53
C PHE A 14 4.43 -1.92 11.25
N PHE A 15 3.25 -1.94 10.64
CA PHE A 15 2.58 -3.16 10.19
C PHE A 15 2.36 -3.12 8.67
N ILE A 16 2.26 -4.29 8.06
CA ILE A 16 2.03 -4.42 6.60
C ILE A 16 0.52 -4.39 6.34
N ILE A 17 0.10 -3.59 5.36
CA ILE A 17 -1.25 -3.58 4.80
C ILE A 17 -1.18 -4.06 3.35
N ILE A 18 -2.06 -4.98 2.97
CA ILE A 18 -2.22 -5.44 1.59
C ILE A 18 -3.70 -5.34 1.24
N ASN A 19 -4.03 -4.58 0.21
CA ASN A 19 -5.41 -4.40 -0.24
C ASN A 19 -5.48 -4.27 -1.77
N LEU A 20 -6.64 -4.62 -2.33
CA LEU A 20 -7.00 -4.33 -3.72
C LEU A 20 -8.12 -3.29 -3.70
N ALA A 21 -7.76 -2.01 -3.80
CA ALA A 21 -8.75 -0.93 -3.82
C ALA A 21 -9.57 -0.95 -5.11
N VAL A 22 -10.85 -0.59 -5.01
CA VAL A 22 -11.75 -0.37 -6.17
C VAL A 22 -12.18 1.09 -6.15
N GLY A 23 -11.53 1.89 -6.98
CA GLY A 23 -11.78 3.31 -7.17
C GLY A 23 -11.20 4.24 -6.09
N GLY A 24 -11.91 5.34 -5.80
CA GLY A 24 -11.51 6.39 -4.84
C GLY A 24 -11.09 7.70 -5.50
N ASN A 25 -10.77 8.73 -4.71
CA ASN A 25 -10.43 10.06 -5.24
C ASN A 25 -9.22 10.02 -6.20
N PHE A 26 -8.25 9.14 -5.92
CA PHE A 26 -7.10 8.93 -6.79
C PHE A 26 -7.38 7.93 -7.93
N GLY A 27 -8.13 6.86 -7.65
CA GLY A 27 -8.39 5.79 -8.60
C GLY A 27 -9.52 6.06 -9.59
N GLY A 28 -10.34 7.10 -9.36
CA GLY A 28 -11.60 7.34 -10.06
C GLY A 28 -12.66 6.27 -9.75
N PRO A 29 -13.93 6.45 -10.14
CA PRO A 29 -14.92 5.40 -10.00
C PRO A 29 -14.72 4.30 -11.08
N PRO A 30 -15.05 3.02 -10.79
CA PRO A 30 -15.15 2.01 -11.83
C PRO A 30 -16.24 2.39 -12.84
N ASN A 31 -16.09 1.95 -14.08
CA ASN A 31 -16.99 2.25 -15.19
C ASN A 31 -17.43 0.97 -15.93
N SER A 32 -18.16 1.12 -17.03
CA SER A 32 -18.64 0.00 -17.85
C SER A 32 -17.53 -0.87 -18.46
N GLU A 33 -16.31 -0.35 -18.54
CA GLU A 33 -15.14 -1.08 -19.04
C GLU A 33 -14.40 -1.80 -17.90
N THR A 34 -14.77 -1.55 -16.64
CA THR A 34 -14.15 -2.21 -15.49
C THR A 34 -14.68 -3.64 -15.38
N VAL A 35 -13.82 -4.61 -15.72
CA VAL A 35 -14.14 -6.03 -15.67
C VAL A 35 -14.10 -6.53 -14.22
N PHE A 36 -15.15 -7.24 -13.80
CA PHE A 36 -15.21 -7.92 -12.51
C PHE A 36 -15.47 -9.42 -12.70
N PRO A 37 -14.99 -10.31 -11.80
CA PRO A 37 -14.16 -10.02 -10.62
C PRO A 37 -12.69 -9.74 -10.96
N GLN A 38 -11.96 -9.12 -10.02
CA GLN A 38 -10.50 -8.94 -10.08
C GLN A 38 -9.86 -9.62 -8.86
N THR A 39 -8.62 -10.09 -9.02
CA THR A 39 -7.91 -10.86 -8.00
C THR A 39 -6.51 -10.32 -7.79
N LEU A 40 -6.13 -10.13 -6.52
CA LEU A 40 -4.75 -9.89 -6.11
C LEU A 40 -4.18 -11.20 -5.56
N LEU A 41 -3.28 -11.83 -6.31
CA LEU A 41 -2.63 -13.08 -5.90
C LEU A 41 -1.31 -12.77 -5.19
N VAL A 42 -1.17 -13.20 -3.94
CA VAL A 42 0.06 -13.03 -3.13
C VAL A 42 0.54 -14.40 -2.69
N ASP A 43 1.71 -14.80 -3.17
CA ASP A 43 2.30 -16.10 -2.85
C ASP A 43 3.04 -16.08 -1.50
N TYR A 44 3.85 -15.04 -1.25
CA TYR A 44 4.52 -14.87 0.04
C TYR A 44 4.78 -13.41 0.39
N VAL A 45 4.84 -13.14 1.69
CA VAL A 45 5.43 -11.94 2.29
C VAL A 45 6.54 -12.42 3.20
N ARG A 46 7.76 -11.92 2.99
CA ARG A 46 8.93 -12.29 3.79
C ARG A 46 9.64 -11.01 4.24
N VAL A 47 9.94 -10.92 5.53
CA VAL A 47 10.66 -9.81 6.15
C VAL A 47 11.93 -10.37 6.76
N TYR A 48 13.03 -9.67 6.53
CA TYR A 48 14.36 -10.06 7.00
C TYR A 48 15.01 -8.84 7.67
N GLU A 49 15.91 -9.10 8.61
CA GLU A 49 16.76 -8.11 9.25
C GLU A 49 18.22 -8.49 9.00
N SER A 50 19.10 -7.50 8.87
CA SER A 50 20.55 -7.75 8.81
C SER A 50 21.05 -8.15 10.19
N TYR A 51 21.87 -9.20 10.24
CA TYR A 51 22.62 -9.58 11.45
C TYR A 51 23.60 -8.51 11.91
#